data_AF-A0A1Y5RZ21-F1
#
_entry.id   AF-A0A1Y5RZ21-F1
#
_cell.length_a   1.000
_cell.length_b   1.000
_cell.length_c   1.000
_cell.angle_alpha   90.00
_cell.angle_beta   90.00
_cell.angle_gamma   90.00
#
_symmetry.space_group_name_H-M   'P 1'
#
loop_
_entity.id
_entity.type
_entity.pdbx_description
1 polymer ?
#
loop_
_entity_poly.entity_id
_entity_poly.type
_entity_poly.pdbx_seq_one_letter_code
_entity_poly.pdbx_strand_id
1 'polypeptide(L)'
;MSRDYTIGMLWVEGPLSYVETLCAKSFLDAGHQVKLYHYKDVQNVPDGIELVHGDTVLKIDRFIQHGRTGSFALFSDVFRYHLLQQNAGMIWADLDAYCVKKFESETGHFFGWESAKHINGGVLGLPPDSDALGQLLEMTEDEYGVPEWFTQAEKDRLQKLKDAGKPVHVSEMVWGVWGPHAVTHYLKKTGEAKYALPIEGLYPVGFRNRRQLMRGGMKQKVEAVLTPDTYSIHFYGRRVREFLSNIGGLPEPDSYMEELLVKHNIDTDTAPVLSREEKAAMKSKKAEKPTTEKPAKAPAKPAAAKISAGPVPQLPIGKGGENLTDLADRYGSDKGSTKHRYTELYHMLFHPYRGRKINFLEMGLLIGGPEHGIDKDRETTDVPSIRMWLEYFPKAHIHGLDVSDFSWFKNERFTFHRCDMDNRAEITRAIEEITPAPTIVVDDASHASHHQQNAFLEIFPRLESGGLYVIEDLRWQPETYEKPGITKTAALFRSWLDHREFQHSDPAIAAEFNALAPEISGCIVEPVRYQKKRRDQVAVIHKR
;
A
#
# COMPACT_ATOMS: atom_id res chain seq x y z
N MET A 1 3.07 -11.94 -27.25
CA MET A 1 4.36 -11.30 -27.55
C MET A 1 4.89 -10.74 -26.24
N SER A 2 6.13 -11.06 -25.88
CA SER A 2 6.81 -10.51 -24.69
C SER A 2 6.74 -8.98 -24.72
N ARG A 3 6.29 -8.35 -23.63
CA ARG A 3 6.22 -6.89 -23.49
C ARG A 3 7.62 -6.38 -23.19
N ASP A 4 8.07 -5.33 -23.89
CA ASP A 4 9.34 -4.69 -23.54
C ASP A 4 9.18 -3.91 -22.22
N TYR A 5 10.06 -4.18 -21.26
CA TYR A 5 10.10 -3.49 -19.97
C TYR A 5 11.28 -2.52 -19.88
N THR A 6 11.01 -1.32 -19.38
CA THR A 6 12.03 -0.37 -18.92
C THR A 6 12.46 -0.74 -17.51
N ILE A 7 13.75 -0.63 -17.21
CA ILE A 7 14.28 -0.87 -15.86
C ILE A 7 14.40 0.46 -15.13
N GLY A 8 13.72 0.58 -14.00
CA GLY A 8 13.80 1.72 -13.11
C GLY A 8 14.73 1.44 -11.93
N MET A 9 15.63 2.38 -11.64
CA MET A 9 16.61 2.29 -10.55
C MET A 9 16.69 3.62 -9.81
N LEU A 10 17.17 3.64 -8.56
CA LEU A 10 17.30 4.88 -7.77
C LEU A 10 18.69 5.05 -7.19
N TRP A 11 19.25 6.24 -7.34
CA TRP A 11 20.42 6.71 -6.61
C TRP A 11 20.26 8.17 -6.21
N VAL A 12 20.11 8.42 -4.91
CA VAL A 12 19.69 9.75 -4.42
C VAL A 12 20.74 10.83 -4.70
N GLU A 13 22.01 10.56 -4.40
CA GLU A 13 23.10 11.53 -4.54
C GLU A 13 24.49 10.86 -4.55
N GLY A 14 25.47 11.56 -5.12
CA GLY A 14 26.87 11.18 -5.09
C GLY A 14 27.29 10.23 -6.21
N PRO A 15 28.57 9.83 -6.23
CA PRO A 15 29.11 8.99 -7.29
C PRO A 15 28.62 7.55 -7.19
N LEU A 16 28.34 6.96 -8.36
CA LEU A 16 28.29 5.51 -8.52
C LEU A 16 29.72 4.95 -8.43
N SER A 17 29.86 3.77 -7.82
CA SER A 17 31.08 2.99 -7.98
C SER A 17 30.95 2.03 -9.16
N TYR A 18 32.03 1.36 -9.52
CA TYR A 18 32.06 0.41 -10.63
C TYR A 18 31.11 -0.76 -10.37
N VAL A 19 30.73 -1.04 -9.13
CA VAL A 19 29.71 -2.05 -8.77
C VAL A 19 28.34 -1.64 -9.31
N GLU A 20 27.92 -0.40 -9.03
CA GLU A 20 26.64 0.13 -9.53
C GLU A 20 26.69 0.34 -11.04
N THR A 21 27.82 0.82 -11.54
CA THR A 21 28.07 1.03 -12.98
C THR A 21 27.95 -0.29 -13.75
N LEU A 22 28.56 -1.37 -13.24
CA LEU A 22 28.47 -2.72 -13.80
C LEU A 22 27.02 -3.21 -13.83
N CYS A 23 26.28 -3.09 -12.71
CA CYS A 23 24.89 -3.51 -12.64
C CYS A 23 24.04 -2.74 -13.65
N ALA A 24 24.14 -1.42 -13.70
CA ALA A 24 23.34 -0.61 -14.61
C ALA A 24 23.69 -0.87 -16.10
N LYS A 25 24.99 -1.01 -16.42
CA LYS A 25 25.47 -1.36 -17.76
C LYS A 25 25.02 -2.75 -18.21
N SER A 26 24.94 -3.72 -17.29
CA SER A 26 24.50 -5.08 -17.63
C SER A 26 23.07 -5.13 -18.18
N PHE A 27 22.18 -4.26 -17.72
CA PHE A 27 20.82 -4.14 -18.26
C PHE A 27 20.78 -3.54 -19.66
N LEU A 28 21.61 -2.52 -19.93
CA LEU A 28 21.75 -1.95 -21.27
C LEU A 28 22.25 -3.02 -22.26
N ASP A 29 23.25 -3.80 -21.86
CA ASP A 29 23.82 -4.87 -22.70
C ASP A 29 22.86 -6.04 -22.91
N ALA A 30 21.94 -6.26 -21.97
CA ALA A 30 20.83 -7.20 -22.13
C ALA A 30 19.68 -6.65 -23.00
N GLY A 31 19.77 -5.41 -23.47
CA GLY A 31 18.79 -4.78 -24.36
C GLY A 31 17.62 -4.10 -23.67
N HIS A 32 17.75 -3.71 -22.39
CA HIS A 32 16.76 -2.89 -21.72
C HIS A 32 17.00 -1.40 -21.93
N GLN A 33 15.93 -0.62 -21.92
CA GLN A 33 16.00 0.80 -21.57
C GLN A 33 16.15 0.93 -20.05
N VAL A 34 17.03 1.82 -19.60
CA VAL A 34 17.32 2.01 -18.17
C VAL A 34 17.10 3.47 -17.79
N LYS A 35 16.30 3.68 -16.75
CA LYS A 35 16.06 4.98 -16.11
C LYS A 35 16.65 4.98 -14.71
N LEU A 36 17.57 5.91 -14.45
CA LEU A 36 18.13 6.14 -13.13
C LEU A 36 17.52 7.40 -12.53
N TYR A 37 16.71 7.19 -11.50
CA TYR A 37 16.10 8.25 -10.73
C TYR A 37 17.07 8.82 -9.70
N HIS A 38 17.06 10.14 -9.53
CA HIS A 38 17.93 10.85 -8.60
C HIS A 38 17.27 12.12 -8.04
N TYR A 39 17.78 12.66 -6.93
CA TYR A 39 17.29 13.92 -6.33
C TYR A 39 18.35 15.02 -6.28
N LYS A 40 19.62 14.65 -6.42
CA LYS A 40 20.76 15.57 -6.40
C LYS A 40 21.76 15.15 -7.47
N ASP A 41 22.94 15.76 -7.45
CA ASP A 41 24.03 15.42 -8.36
C ASP A 41 24.46 13.96 -8.21
N VAL A 42 24.45 13.24 -9.33
CA VAL A 42 24.96 11.86 -9.45
C VAL A 42 26.09 11.86 -10.47
N GLN A 43 27.16 11.13 -10.17
CA GLN A 43 28.38 11.06 -10.97
C GLN A 43 28.63 9.61 -11.40
N ASN A 44 29.45 9.43 -12.44
CA ASN A 44 29.86 8.12 -12.97
C ASN A 44 28.69 7.28 -13.50
N VAL A 45 27.68 7.95 -14.07
CA VAL A 45 26.53 7.29 -14.70
C VAL A 45 26.98 6.76 -16.07
N PRO A 46 26.79 5.46 -16.37
CA PRO A 46 27.13 4.92 -17.69
C PRO A 46 26.34 5.61 -18.82
N ASP A 47 26.98 5.75 -19.98
CA ASP A 47 26.33 6.22 -21.20
C ASP A 47 25.14 5.33 -21.57
N GLY A 48 24.06 5.96 -22.05
CA GLY A 48 22.81 5.27 -22.43
C GLY A 48 21.77 5.14 -21.31
N ILE A 49 22.11 5.52 -20.07
CA ILE A 49 21.13 5.62 -18.98
C ILE A 49 20.42 6.97 -19.02
N GLU A 50 19.09 6.94 -19.00
CA GLU A 50 18.27 8.13 -18.86
C GLU A 50 18.23 8.57 -17.39
N LEU A 51 18.71 9.78 -17.11
CA LEU A 51 18.59 10.40 -15.79
C LEU A 51 17.23 11.10 -15.64
N VAL A 52 16.51 10.78 -14.58
CA VAL A 52 15.19 11.34 -14.30
C VAL A 52 15.14 11.86 -12.86
N HIS A 53 14.61 13.07 -12.68
CA HIS A 53 14.44 13.62 -11.34
C HIS A 53 13.36 12.85 -10.57
N GLY A 54 13.63 12.47 -9.32
CA GLY A 54 12.74 11.63 -8.51
C GLY A 54 11.37 12.24 -8.22
N ASP A 55 11.24 13.56 -8.25
CA ASP A 55 9.95 14.27 -8.09
C ASP A 55 8.90 13.90 -9.13
N THR A 56 9.31 13.32 -10.28
CA THR A 56 8.33 12.80 -11.25
C THR A 56 7.57 11.60 -10.72
N VAL A 57 8.11 10.93 -9.71
CA VAL A 57 7.53 9.73 -9.08
C VAL A 57 6.99 10.05 -7.69
N LEU A 58 7.82 10.63 -6.83
CA LEU A 58 7.49 10.89 -5.44
C LEU A 58 8.11 12.22 -5.01
N LYS A 59 7.30 13.26 -4.85
CA LYS A 59 7.80 14.52 -4.27
C LYS A 59 8.06 14.31 -2.80
N ILE A 60 9.26 14.66 -2.34
CA ILE A 60 9.59 14.49 -0.92
C ILE A 60 10.34 15.70 -0.37
N ASP A 61 9.81 16.26 0.70
CA ASP A 61 10.46 17.37 1.41
C ASP A 61 11.54 16.84 2.39
N ARG A 62 11.44 15.57 2.83
CA ARG A 62 12.38 14.90 3.74
C ARG A 62 12.50 13.40 3.49
N PHE A 63 13.72 12.91 3.25
CA PHE A 63 13.97 11.47 3.09
C PHE A 63 13.86 10.71 4.42
N ILE A 64 13.04 9.65 4.43
CA ILE A 64 12.94 8.72 5.57
C ILE A 64 14.18 7.80 5.57
N GLN A 65 14.96 7.86 6.65
CA GLN A 65 16.09 6.95 6.88
C GLN A 65 15.81 6.01 8.03
N HIS A 66 16.27 4.76 7.93
CA HIS A 66 16.19 3.80 9.03
C HIS A 66 17.09 4.23 10.19
N GLY A 67 16.53 4.45 11.38
CA GLY A 67 17.19 5.07 12.54
C GLY A 67 18.45 4.34 13.02
N ARG A 68 18.44 3.00 13.02
CA ARG A 68 19.63 2.19 13.38
C ARG A 68 20.75 2.17 12.33
N THR A 69 20.43 2.26 11.03
CA THR A 69 21.39 1.94 9.96
C THR A 69 21.76 3.14 9.07
N GLY A 70 21.03 4.25 9.18
CA GLY A 70 21.11 5.42 8.30
C GLY A 70 20.74 5.10 6.84
N SER A 71 20.09 3.96 6.59
CA SER A 71 19.80 3.48 5.23
C SER A 71 18.58 4.18 4.64
N PHE A 72 18.67 4.54 3.36
CA PHE A 72 17.53 5.00 2.54
C PHE A 72 16.63 3.86 2.06
N ALA A 73 16.78 2.64 2.60
CA ALA A 73 15.99 1.47 2.19
C ALA A 73 14.47 1.73 2.27
N LEU A 74 13.99 2.30 3.38
CA LEU A 74 12.56 2.63 3.55
C LEU A 74 12.06 3.61 2.48
N PHE A 75 12.85 4.64 2.19
CA PHE A 75 12.55 5.58 1.12
C PHE A 75 12.54 4.90 -0.26
N SER A 76 13.51 4.03 -0.53
CA SER A 76 13.58 3.27 -1.78
C SER A 76 12.42 2.29 -1.95
N ASP A 77 11.89 1.73 -0.86
CA ASP A 77 10.71 0.87 -0.86
C ASP A 77 9.46 1.68 -1.26
N VAL A 78 9.22 2.83 -0.61
CA VAL A 78 8.09 3.71 -0.97
C VAL A 78 8.22 4.21 -2.41
N PHE A 79 9.42 4.66 -2.80
CA PHE A 79 9.69 5.14 -4.16
C PHE A 79 9.39 4.08 -5.22
N ARG A 80 9.85 2.83 -5.01
CA ARG A 80 9.63 1.77 -6.01
C ARG A 80 8.15 1.41 -6.13
N TYR A 81 7.36 1.49 -5.07
CA TYR A 81 5.91 1.25 -5.15
C TYR A 81 5.20 2.33 -5.97
N HIS A 82 5.49 3.60 -5.71
CA HIS A 82 4.93 4.70 -6.52
C HIS A 82 5.40 4.62 -7.98
N LEU A 83 6.65 4.23 -8.22
CA LEU A 83 7.17 4.06 -9.57
C LEU A 83 6.37 3.01 -10.35
N LEU A 84 6.16 1.83 -9.75
CA LEU A 84 5.43 0.74 -10.38
C LEU A 84 3.96 1.12 -10.61
N GLN A 85 3.33 1.81 -9.65
CA GLN A 85 1.94 2.27 -9.78
C GLN A 85 1.75 3.20 -10.99
N GLN A 86 2.73 4.05 -11.26
CA GLN A 86 2.64 5.05 -12.32
C GLN A 86 2.99 4.49 -13.70
N ASN A 87 3.64 3.32 -13.78
CA ASN A 87 4.29 2.83 -15.01
C ASN A 87 4.02 1.33 -15.29
N ALA A 88 3.04 1.04 -16.16
CA ALA A 88 2.64 -0.33 -16.52
C ALA A 88 3.67 -1.18 -17.30
N GLY A 89 4.80 -0.58 -17.70
CA GLY A 89 5.87 -1.24 -18.47
C GLY A 89 7.23 -1.12 -17.79
N MET A 90 7.23 -1.03 -16.45
CA MET A 90 8.45 -0.85 -15.67
C MET A 90 8.69 -2.02 -14.72
N ILE A 91 9.95 -2.44 -14.61
CA ILE A 91 10.44 -3.32 -13.56
C ILE A 91 11.45 -2.55 -12.74
N TRP A 92 11.30 -2.57 -11.42
CA TRP A 92 12.31 -2.05 -10.51
C TRP A 92 13.48 -3.01 -10.41
N ALA A 93 14.70 -2.48 -10.41
CA ALA A 93 15.89 -3.20 -9.98
C ALA A 93 16.73 -2.30 -9.05
N ASP A 94 17.19 -2.85 -7.93
CA ASP A 94 18.19 -2.19 -7.10
C ASP A 94 19.47 -2.00 -7.93
N LEU A 95 20.20 -0.91 -7.67
CA LEU A 95 21.42 -0.58 -8.41
C LEU A 95 22.62 -1.52 -8.09
N ASP A 96 22.36 -2.61 -7.39
CA ASP A 96 23.27 -3.71 -7.10
C ASP A 96 22.72 -5.08 -7.55
N ALA A 97 21.67 -5.08 -8.38
CA ALA A 97 21.19 -6.26 -9.11
C ALA A 97 21.88 -6.33 -10.48
N TYR A 98 22.68 -7.36 -10.72
CA TYR A 98 23.34 -7.60 -12.01
C TYR A 98 22.43 -8.41 -12.94
N CYS A 99 22.24 -7.92 -14.17
CA CYS A 99 21.42 -8.56 -15.20
C CYS A 99 22.21 -9.64 -15.93
N VAL A 100 21.79 -10.90 -15.78
CA VAL A 100 22.36 -12.05 -16.51
C VAL A 100 21.74 -12.15 -17.90
N LYS A 101 20.41 -11.96 -18.00
CA LYS A 101 19.64 -11.94 -19.24
C LYS A 101 18.43 -11.02 -19.14
N LYS A 102 17.88 -10.65 -20.30
CA LYS A 102 16.72 -9.74 -20.42
C LYS A 102 15.54 -10.23 -19.56
N PHE A 103 14.94 -9.30 -18.80
CA PHE A 103 13.75 -9.55 -17.99
C PHE A 103 12.52 -9.56 -18.86
N GLU A 104 11.72 -10.61 -18.73
CA GLU A 104 10.53 -10.85 -19.52
C GLU A 104 9.39 -11.31 -18.62
N SER A 105 8.20 -10.77 -18.85
CA SER A 105 6.99 -11.15 -18.13
C SER A 105 5.75 -10.94 -18.99
N GLU A 106 4.89 -11.94 -19.05
CA GLU A 106 3.61 -11.85 -19.77
C GLU A 106 2.56 -11.08 -18.96
N THR A 107 2.62 -11.18 -17.62
CA THR A 107 1.61 -10.64 -16.72
C THR A 107 2.02 -9.32 -16.06
N GLY A 108 3.26 -8.86 -16.27
CA GLY A 108 3.85 -7.72 -15.55
C GLY A 108 4.38 -8.06 -14.15
N HIS A 109 4.16 -9.28 -13.68
CA HIS A 109 4.74 -9.77 -12.43
C HIS A 109 6.18 -10.26 -12.68
N PHE A 110 7.15 -9.72 -11.95
CA PHE A 110 8.55 -10.12 -12.07
C PHE A 110 9.31 -9.91 -10.75
N PHE A 111 9.30 -10.92 -9.89
CA PHE A 111 9.95 -10.94 -8.58
C PHE A 111 10.23 -12.39 -8.20
N GLY A 112 10.96 -12.63 -7.10
CA GLY A 112 11.39 -13.98 -6.76
C GLY A 112 11.68 -14.20 -5.29
N TRP A 113 11.65 -15.47 -4.90
CA TRP A 113 12.02 -15.92 -3.56
C TRP A 113 13.51 -15.68 -3.33
N GLU A 114 13.90 -15.10 -2.18
CA GLU A 114 15.31 -15.06 -1.75
C GLU A 114 15.64 -16.16 -0.73
N SER A 115 14.60 -16.80 -0.19
CA SER A 115 14.68 -17.87 0.79
C SER A 115 13.37 -18.65 0.80
N ALA A 116 13.31 -19.74 1.57
CA ALA A 116 12.08 -20.51 1.77
C ALA A 116 10.92 -19.71 2.41
N LYS A 117 11.16 -18.50 2.92
CA LYS A 117 10.17 -17.70 3.65
C LYS A 117 9.88 -16.34 3.06
N HIS A 118 10.82 -15.75 2.33
CA HIS A 118 10.76 -14.35 1.90
C HIS A 118 10.92 -14.19 0.39
N ILE A 119 10.08 -13.32 -0.16
CA ILE A 119 10.23 -12.71 -1.49
C ILE A 119 10.91 -11.36 -1.26
N ASN A 120 11.94 -11.07 -2.07
CA ASN A 120 12.73 -9.85 -1.94
C ASN A 120 12.25 -8.80 -2.96
N GLY A 121 12.28 -7.52 -2.55
CA GLY A 121 11.88 -6.38 -3.39
C GLY A 121 13.00 -5.82 -4.27
N GLY A 122 14.23 -6.34 -4.19
CA GLY A 122 15.40 -5.84 -4.90
C GLY A 122 15.30 -5.94 -6.42
N VAL A 123 14.49 -6.87 -6.93
CA VAL A 123 13.93 -6.82 -8.28
C VAL A 123 12.43 -7.02 -8.14
N LEU A 124 11.64 -6.06 -8.62
CA LEU A 124 10.20 -6.02 -8.40
C LEU A 124 9.47 -5.45 -9.62
N GLY A 125 8.74 -6.31 -10.33
CA GLY A 125 7.73 -5.95 -11.31
C GLY A 125 6.36 -6.30 -10.76
N LEU A 126 5.47 -5.30 -10.63
CA LEU A 126 4.07 -5.48 -10.28
C LEU A 126 3.24 -4.63 -11.25
N PRO A 127 2.16 -5.18 -11.84
CA PRO A 127 1.22 -4.38 -12.62
C PRO A 127 0.63 -3.23 -11.79
N PRO A 128 0.30 -2.08 -12.39
CA PRO A 128 -0.32 -0.96 -11.67
C PRO A 128 -1.65 -1.29 -10.98
N ASP A 129 -2.35 -2.31 -11.47
CA ASP A 129 -3.60 -2.85 -10.94
C ASP A 129 -3.40 -4.06 -10.00
N SER A 130 -2.14 -4.39 -9.63
CA SER A 130 -1.82 -5.40 -8.64
C SER A 130 -2.40 -5.06 -7.27
N ASP A 131 -3.09 -6.03 -6.67
CA ASP A 131 -3.66 -5.89 -5.33
C ASP A 131 -2.56 -5.76 -4.27
N ALA A 132 -1.47 -6.53 -4.42
CA ALA A 132 -0.31 -6.43 -3.53
C ALA A 132 0.34 -5.07 -3.62
N LEU A 133 0.49 -4.51 -4.83
CA LEU A 133 1.02 -3.15 -5.00
C LEU A 133 0.10 -2.11 -4.34
N GLY A 134 -1.22 -2.26 -4.51
CA GLY A 134 -2.20 -1.39 -3.87
C GLY A 134 -2.09 -1.37 -2.34
N GLN A 135 -1.90 -2.56 -1.73
CA GLN A 135 -1.71 -2.70 -0.29
C GLN A 135 -0.35 -2.17 0.19
N LEU A 136 0.71 -2.39 -0.59
CA LEU A 136 2.05 -1.83 -0.33
C LEU A 136 2.04 -0.30 -0.33
N LEU A 137 1.27 0.31 -1.23
CA LEU A 137 1.08 1.76 -1.25
C LEU A 137 0.29 2.22 -0.03
N GLU A 138 -0.86 1.60 0.26
CA GLU A 138 -1.72 1.98 1.39
C GLU A 138 -0.99 1.91 2.73
N MET A 139 -0.23 0.83 2.97
CA MET A 139 0.51 0.66 4.23
C MET A 139 1.64 1.69 4.42
N THR A 140 2.18 2.24 3.32
CA THR A 140 3.33 3.15 3.38
C THR A 140 2.92 4.60 3.60
N GLU A 141 1.61 4.87 3.63
CA GLU A 141 1.04 6.19 3.93
C GLU A 141 1.03 6.49 5.44
N ASP A 142 1.00 5.46 6.29
CA ASP A 142 1.08 5.62 7.75
C ASP A 142 2.47 5.21 8.27
N GLU A 143 3.34 6.20 8.48
CA GLU A 143 4.67 6.01 9.06
C GLU A 143 4.65 5.46 10.50
N TYR A 144 3.48 5.42 11.15
CA TYR A 144 3.27 4.89 12.50
C TYR A 144 2.34 3.68 12.51
N GLY A 145 1.99 3.16 11.33
CA GLY A 145 1.09 2.02 11.15
C GLY A 145 1.66 0.74 11.76
N VAL A 146 0.78 -0.09 12.31
CA VAL A 146 1.17 -1.38 12.90
C VAL A 146 1.12 -2.47 11.83
N PRO A 147 2.25 -3.12 11.48
CA PRO A 147 2.28 -4.12 10.42
C PRO A 147 1.42 -5.36 10.71
N GLU A 148 0.69 -5.83 9.70
CA GLU A 148 -0.25 -6.95 9.82
C GLU A 148 0.41 -8.29 10.17
N TRP A 149 1.66 -8.51 9.74
CA TRP A 149 2.39 -9.77 9.96
C TRP A 149 3.12 -9.83 11.30
N PHE A 150 3.06 -8.78 12.11
CA PHE A 150 3.62 -8.82 13.46
C PHE A 150 2.81 -9.77 14.34
N THR A 151 3.49 -10.36 15.33
CA THR A 151 2.82 -11.19 16.32
C THR A 151 1.84 -10.34 17.13
N GLN A 152 0.77 -10.94 17.66
CA GLN A 152 -0.22 -10.20 18.46
C GLN A 152 0.45 -9.46 19.64
N ALA A 153 1.41 -10.09 20.32
CA ALA A 153 2.17 -9.46 21.39
C ALA A 153 2.92 -8.19 20.96
N GLU A 154 3.48 -8.16 19.74
CA GLU A 154 4.14 -6.97 19.21
C GLU A 154 3.12 -5.91 18.77
N LYS A 155 2.00 -6.32 18.17
CA LYS A 155 0.90 -5.40 17.85
C LYS A 155 0.37 -4.72 19.12
N ASP A 156 0.10 -5.48 20.18
CA ASP A 156 -0.36 -4.96 21.47
C ASP A 156 0.67 -4.02 22.11
N ARG A 157 1.97 -4.33 21.99
CA ARG A 157 3.04 -3.46 22.47
C ARG A 157 3.05 -2.12 21.74
N LEU A 158 2.95 -2.14 20.41
CA LEU A 158 2.93 -0.94 19.58
C LEU A 158 1.65 -0.12 19.82
N GLN A 159 0.51 -0.77 19.97
CA GLN A 159 -0.76 -0.11 20.28
C GLN A 159 -0.71 0.58 21.64
N LYS A 160 -0.24 -0.10 22.70
CA LYS A 160 -0.05 0.52 24.04
C LYS A 160 0.86 1.73 24.00
N LEU A 161 1.92 1.70 23.18
CA LEU A 161 2.80 2.85 22.99
C LEU A 161 2.10 4.00 22.27
N LYS A 162 1.29 3.70 21.26
CA LYS A 162 0.44 4.68 20.55
C LYS A 162 -0.57 5.32 21.50
N ASP A 163 -1.29 4.53 22.29
CA ASP A 163 -2.29 4.99 23.27
C ASP A 163 -1.66 5.85 24.37
N ALA A 164 -0.41 5.57 24.74
CA ALA A 164 0.38 6.38 25.67
C ALA A 164 0.98 7.66 25.04
N GLY A 165 0.61 8.01 23.80
CA GLY A 165 1.10 9.19 23.07
C GLY A 165 2.55 9.07 22.59
N LYS A 166 3.07 7.85 22.46
CA LYS A 166 4.45 7.55 22.02
C LYS A 166 4.46 6.52 20.87
N PRO A 167 3.79 6.79 19.74
CA PRO A 167 3.76 5.85 18.63
C PRO A 167 5.18 5.62 18.08
N VAL A 168 5.45 4.39 17.62
CA VAL A 168 6.76 4.01 17.08
C VAL A 168 6.77 4.32 15.59
N HIS A 169 7.67 5.20 15.17
CA HIS A 169 7.86 5.52 13.76
C HIS A 169 8.53 4.35 13.03
N VAL A 170 8.19 4.13 11.76
CA VAL A 170 8.71 3.03 10.92
C VAL A 170 10.24 2.98 10.87
N SER A 171 10.92 4.13 10.97
CA SER A 171 12.39 4.19 11.04
C SER A 171 13.00 3.48 12.25
N GLU A 172 12.21 3.28 13.30
CA GLU A 172 12.61 2.64 14.55
C GLU A 172 12.24 1.15 14.58
N MET A 173 11.42 0.70 13.62
CA MET A 173 11.03 -0.70 13.49
C MET A 173 12.14 -1.58 12.94
N VAL A 174 11.89 -2.90 12.90
CA VAL A 174 12.82 -3.87 12.33
C VAL A 174 13.10 -3.57 10.85
N TRP A 175 14.34 -3.78 10.42
CA TRP A 175 14.73 -3.61 9.02
C TRP A 175 13.87 -4.49 8.10
N GLY A 176 13.54 -3.96 6.92
CA GLY A 176 12.76 -4.67 5.90
C GLY A 176 11.24 -4.62 6.13
N VAL A 177 10.76 -3.84 7.12
CA VAL A 177 9.32 -3.69 7.41
C VAL A 177 8.52 -3.29 6.17
N TRP A 178 8.90 -2.22 5.47
CA TRP A 178 8.28 -1.83 4.19
C TRP A 178 8.89 -2.49 2.97
N GLY A 179 9.95 -3.29 3.14
CA GLY A 179 10.64 -3.99 2.06
C GLY A 179 10.23 -5.46 2.00
N PRO A 180 11.17 -6.42 2.08
CA PRO A 180 10.88 -7.86 1.91
C PRO A 180 9.75 -8.40 2.80
N HIS A 181 9.56 -7.88 4.02
CA HIS A 181 8.48 -8.36 4.90
C HIS A 181 7.09 -7.98 4.36
N ALA A 182 6.90 -6.71 4.02
CA ALA A 182 5.66 -6.23 3.40
C ALA A 182 5.40 -6.89 2.05
N VAL A 183 6.40 -6.93 1.17
CA VAL A 183 6.30 -7.56 -0.15
C VAL A 183 5.86 -9.01 -0.01
N THR A 184 6.52 -9.77 0.86
CA THR A 184 6.15 -11.17 1.11
C THR A 184 4.73 -11.31 1.66
N HIS A 185 4.34 -10.47 2.62
CA HIS A 185 3.01 -10.54 3.24
C HIS A 185 1.91 -10.26 2.22
N TYR A 186 1.99 -9.14 1.51
CA TYR A 186 0.92 -8.72 0.62
C TYR A 186 0.82 -9.60 -0.63
N LEU A 187 1.94 -10.05 -1.19
CA LEU A 187 1.91 -11.04 -2.28
C LEU A 187 1.25 -12.36 -1.85
N LYS A 188 1.43 -12.80 -0.60
CA LYS A 188 0.73 -13.98 -0.07
C LYS A 188 -0.75 -13.70 0.16
N LYS A 189 -1.07 -12.57 0.80
CA LYS A 189 -2.44 -12.15 1.13
C LYS A 189 -3.33 -12.03 -0.11
N THR A 190 -2.78 -11.58 -1.23
CA THR A 190 -3.52 -11.40 -2.48
C THR A 190 -3.42 -12.61 -3.43
N GLY A 191 -2.65 -13.63 -3.05
CA GLY A 191 -2.41 -14.82 -3.89
C GLY A 191 -1.47 -14.57 -5.08
N GLU A 192 -0.86 -13.39 -5.20
CA GLU A 192 0.09 -13.04 -6.27
C GLU A 192 1.49 -13.67 -6.07
N ALA A 193 1.77 -14.23 -4.89
CA ALA A 193 3.01 -14.99 -4.62
C ALA A 193 3.22 -16.18 -5.57
N LYS A 194 2.15 -16.69 -6.21
CA LYS A 194 2.21 -17.74 -7.25
C LYS A 194 3.03 -17.35 -8.48
N TYR A 195 3.25 -16.04 -8.72
CA TYR A 195 4.06 -15.54 -9.83
C TYR A 195 5.55 -15.40 -9.49
N ALA A 196 5.94 -15.66 -8.24
CA ALA A 196 7.33 -15.52 -7.82
C ALA A 196 8.22 -16.56 -8.52
N LEU A 197 9.31 -16.08 -9.12
CA LEU A 197 10.41 -16.91 -9.61
C LEU A 197 11.06 -17.67 -8.44
N PRO A 198 11.61 -18.87 -8.71
CA PRO A 198 12.38 -19.60 -7.72
C PRO A 198 13.68 -18.87 -7.38
N ILE A 199 14.39 -19.31 -6.34
CA ILE A 199 15.56 -18.61 -5.78
C ILE A 199 16.64 -18.40 -6.83
N GLU A 200 16.92 -19.41 -7.63
CA GLU A 200 17.90 -19.40 -8.72
C GLU A 200 17.57 -18.41 -9.85
N GLY A 201 16.31 -17.95 -9.92
CA GLY A 201 15.88 -16.98 -10.93
C GLY A 201 16.45 -15.59 -10.72
N LEU A 202 16.49 -15.10 -9.47
CA LEU A 202 16.94 -13.73 -9.15
C LEU A 202 17.99 -13.64 -8.04
N TYR A 203 18.10 -14.66 -7.19
CA TYR A 203 18.96 -14.67 -6.02
C TYR A 203 19.79 -15.97 -5.89
N PRO A 204 20.44 -16.48 -6.97
CA PRO A 204 21.17 -17.75 -6.95
C PRO A 204 22.34 -17.74 -5.96
N VAL A 205 22.99 -16.58 -5.79
CA VAL A 205 24.03 -16.36 -4.77
C VAL A 205 23.43 -15.62 -3.58
N GLY A 206 22.90 -16.37 -2.62
CA GLY A 206 22.26 -15.79 -1.44
C GLY A 206 23.21 -14.94 -0.57
N PHE A 207 22.63 -14.06 0.24
CA PHE A 207 23.35 -13.06 1.06
C PHE A 207 24.57 -13.60 1.82
N ARG A 208 24.50 -14.80 2.42
CA ARG A 208 25.62 -15.39 3.17
C ARG A 208 26.84 -15.70 2.30
N ASN A 209 26.61 -16.02 1.02
CA ASN A 209 27.62 -16.45 0.06
C ASN A 209 28.11 -15.32 -0.85
N ARG A 210 27.52 -14.11 -0.78
CA ARG A 210 27.85 -12.96 -1.64
C ARG A 210 29.34 -12.64 -1.83
N ARG A 211 30.20 -12.97 -0.85
CA ARG A 211 31.65 -12.74 -0.96
C ARG A 211 32.31 -13.63 -2.02
N GLN A 212 31.71 -14.77 -2.37
CA GLN A 212 32.22 -15.68 -3.39
C GLN A 212 32.32 -15.00 -4.76
N LEU A 213 31.44 -14.01 -5.04
CA LEU A 213 31.49 -13.20 -6.26
C LEU A 213 32.81 -12.45 -6.43
N MET A 214 33.49 -12.16 -5.31
CA MET A 214 34.66 -11.27 -5.26
C MET A 214 35.98 -11.98 -5.00
N ARG A 215 35.95 -13.30 -4.78
CA ARG A 215 37.12 -14.07 -4.36
C ARG A 215 37.67 -14.93 -5.50
N GLY A 216 38.98 -14.92 -5.64
CA GLY A 216 39.70 -15.78 -6.57
C GLY A 216 39.49 -17.25 -6.20
N GLY A 217 39.38 -18.11 -7.21
CA GLY A 217 39.16 -19.55 -7.02
C GLY A 217 37.77 -19.95 -6.50
N MET A 218 36.83 -19.01 -6.35
CA MET A 218 35.42 -19.29 -6.03
C MET A 218 34.49 -19.19 -7.24
N LYS A 219 35.01 -18.75 -8.39
CA LYS A 219 34.27 -18.56 -9.64
C LYS A 219 33.42 -19.78 -10.03
N GLN A 220 34.03 -20.97 -10.07
CA GLN A 220 33.35 -22.22 -10.43
C GLN A 220 32.17 -22.55 -9.49
N LYS A 221 32.23 -22.14 -8.22
CA LYS A 221 31.11 -22.33 -7.28
C LYS A 221 29.96 -21.37 -7.55
N VAL A 222 30.26 -20.16 -8.00
CA VAL A 222 29.24 -19.20 -8.44
C VAL A 222 28.57 -19.72 -9.69
N GLU A 223 29.35 -20.12 -10.70
CA GLU A 223 28.82 -20.67 -11.96
C GLU A 223 27.94 -21.91 -11.75
N ALA A 224 28.31 -22.78 -10.80
CA ALA A 224 27.56 -24.00 -10.49
C ALA A 224 26.15 -23.75 -9.92
N VAL A 225 25.85 -22.54 -9.42
CA VAL A 225 24.50 -22.18 -8.94
C VAL A 225 23.69 -21.36 -9.95
N LEU A 226 24.28 -21.01 -11.10
CA LEU A 226 23.58 -20.34 -12.19
C LEU A 226 22.93 -21.38 -13.09
N THR A 227 21.69 -21.11 -13.50
CA THR A 227 20.92 -21.98 -14.40
C THR A 227 20.53 -21.20 -15.66
N PRO A 228 20.05 -21.87 -16.72
CA PRO A 228 19.46 -21.18 -17.86
C PRO A 228 18.30 -20.25 -17.49
N ASP A 229 17.68 -20.46 -16.33
CA ASP A 229 16.57 -19.67 -15.80
C ASP A 229 17.01 -18.51 -14.89
N THR A 230 18.31 -18.33 -14.67
CA THR A 230 18.83 -17.19 -13.91
C THR A 230 18.74 -15.90 -14.73
N TYR A 231 17.95 -14.94 -14.24
CA TYR A 231 17.81 -13.60 -14.80
C TYR A 231 18.73 -12.59 -14.13
N SER A 232 18.95 -12.72 -12.82
CA SER A 232 19.68 -11.72 -12.02
C SER A 232 20.58 -12.35 -10.96
N ILE A 233 21.61 -11.61 -10.57
CA ILE A 233 22.45 -11.90 -9.40
C ILE A 233 22.49 -10.65 -8.52
N HIS A 234 22.05 -10.77 -7.26
CA HIS A 234 22.06 -9.64 -6.31
C HIS A 234 23.41 -9.54 -5.59
N PHE A 235 24.09 -8.40 -5.71
CA PHE A 235 25.39 -8.17 -5.08
C PHE A 235 25.31 -7.67 -3.63
N TYR A 236 24.17 -7.15 -3.18
CA TYR A 236 24.05 -6.55 -1.85
C TYR A 236 25.10 -5.44 -1.64
N GLY A 237 25.10 -4.47 -2.54
CA GLY A 237 26.15 -3.51 -2.87
C GLY A 237 26.79 -2.85 -1.66
N ARG A 238 26.02 -2.42 -0.64
CA ARG A 238 26.62 -1.84 0.59
C ARG A 238 27.65 -2.79 1.22
N ARG A 239 27.35 -4.09 1.26
CA ARG A 239 28.21 -5.11 1.87
C ARG A 239 29.33 -5.57 0.95
N VAL A 240 29.10 -5.61 -0.37
CA VAL A 240 30.15 -5.93 -1.34
C VAL A 240 31.15 -4.78 -1.45
N ARG A 241 30.71 -3.53 -1.52
CA ARG A 241 31.59 -2.34 -1.47
C ARG A 241 32.40 -2.30 -0.17
N GLU A 242 31.78 -2.62 0.97
CA GLU A 242 32.49 -2.73 2.25
C GLU A 242 33.57 -3.84 2.21
N PHE A 243 33.28 -4.98 1.60
CA PHE A 243 34.26 -6.07 1.44
C PHE A 243 35.41 -5.68 0.52
N LEU A 244 35.09 -5.15 -0.68
CA LEU A 244 36.04 -4.63 -1.66
C LEU A 244 36.99 -3.60 -1.05
N SER A 245 36.44 -2.66 -0.27
CA SER A 245 37.24 -1.65 0.44
C SER A 245 38.28 -2.24 1.40
N ASN A 246 38.06 -3.47 1.90
CA ASN A 246 38.99 -4.15 2.79
C ASN A 246 40.10 -4.91 2.05
N ILE A 247 39.93 -5.17 0.76
CA ILE A 247 40.87 -5.92 -0.09
C ILE A 247 41.53 -5.02 -1.14
N GLY A 248 41.60 -3.71 -0.89
CA GLY A 248 42.26 -2.76 -1.79
C GLY A 248 41.37 -2.11 -2.84
N GLY A 249 40.05 -2.32 -2.78
CA GLY A 249 39.09 -1.64 -3.63
C GLY A 249 38.77 -2.33 -4.96
N LEU A 250 39.41 -3.46 -5.26
CA LEU A 250 39.19 -4.27 -6.46
C LEU A 250 38.77 -5.71 -6.10
N PRO A 251 38.10 -6.44 -7.02
CA PRO A 251 37.95 -7.89 -6.90
C PRO A 251 39.30 -8.59 -6.75
N GLU A 252 39.33 -9.77 -6.14
CA GLU A 252 40.49 -10.64 -6.31
C GLU A 252 40.57 -11.13 -7.77
N PRO A 253 41.79 -11.31 -8.33
CA PRO A 253 41.95 -11.92 -9.65
C PRO A 253 41.32 -13.31 -9.75
N ASP A 254 40.83 -13.68 -10.93
CA ASP A 254 40.08 -14.91 -11.22
C ASP A 254 38.78 -15.05 -10.40
N SER A 255 38.20 -13.91 -10.01
CA SER A 255 36.87 -13.89 -9.39
C SER A 255 35.77 -13.74 -10.43
N TYR A 256 34.54 -14.12 -10.06
CA TYR A 256 33.40 -13.98 -10.96
C TYR A 256 33.13 -12.51 -11.31
N MET A 257 33.25 -11.57 -10.38
CA MET A 257 33.06 -10.15 -10.70
C MET A 257 34.14 -9.61 -11.63
N GLU A 258 35.39 -10.04 -11.54
CA GLU A 258 36.43 -9.62 -12.51
C GLU A 258 36.03 -10.01 -13.94
N GLU A 259 35.55 -11.24 -14.14
CA GLU A 259 35.00 -11.65 -15.44
C GLU A 259 33.87 -10.73 -15.90
N LEU A 260 32.94 -10.38 -15.01
CA LEU A 260 31.84 -9.49 -15.35
C LEU A 260 32.31 -8.08 -15.72
N LEU A 261 33.31 -7.55 -15.02
CA LEU A 261 33.89 -6.24 -15.33
C LEU A 261 34.54 -6.25 -16.73
N VAL A 262 35.27 -7.32 -17.07
CA VAL A 262 35.86 -7.51 -18.40
C VAL A 262 34.76 -7.65 -19.46
N LYS A 263 33.75 -8.51 -19.22
CA LYS A 263 32.62 -8.75 -20.13
C LYS A 263 31.91 -7.46 -20.53
N HIS A 264 31.70 -6.56 -19.57
CA HIS A 264 30.97 -5.31 -19.77
C HIS A 264 31.88 -4.10 -20.03
N ASN A 265 33.19 -4.33 -20.18
CA ASN A 265 34.21 -3.30 -20.40
C ASN A 265 34.12 -2.14 -19.38
N ILE A 266 34.03 -2.49 -18.10
CA ILE A 266 33.91 -1.52 -17.01
C ILE A 266 35.29 -1.01 -16.59
N ASP A 267 35.51 0.29 -16.71
CA ASP A 267 36.70 0.97 -16.19
C ASP A 267 36.53 1.25 -14.68
N THR A 268 37.25 0.50 -13.85
CA THR A 268 37.18 0.63 -12.39
C THR A 268 37.79 1.92 -11.86
N ASP A 269 38.67 2.58 -12.61
CA ASP A 269 39.37 3.79 -12.18
C ASP A 269 38.49 5.03 -12.30
N THR A 270 37.52 5.02 -13.22
CA THR A 270 36.53 6.10 -13.39
C THR A 270 35.51 6.14 -12.25
N ALA A 271 35.23 5.00 -11.63
CA ALA A 271 34.22 4.83 -10.59
C ALA A 271 34.74 3.97 -9.41
N PRO A 272 35.81 4.36 -8.71
CA PRO A 272 36.51 3.44 -7.81
C PRO A 272 35.71 3.13 -6.54
N VAL A 273 35.80 1.87 -6.07
CA VAL A 273 35.47 1.54 -4.68
C VAL A 273 36.68 1.83 -3.81
N LEU A 274 36.68 3.01 -3.17
CA LEU A 274 37.81 3.44 -2.35
C LEU A 274 38.12 2.45 -1.20
N SER A 275 39.40 2.11 -1.06
CA SER A 275 39.94 1.33 0.05
C SER A 275 39.74 2.03 1.40
N ARG A 276 39.92 1.30 2.50
CA ARG A 276 39.86 1.89 3.85
C ARG A 276 40.86 3.03 4.06
N GLU A 277 42.06 2.87 3.52
CA GLU A 277 43.14 3.85 3.63
C GLU A 277 42.81 5.13 2.87
N GLU A 278 42.33 5.00 1.63
CA GLU A 278 41.89 6.15 0.81
C GLU A 278 40.70 6.87 1.42
N LYS A 279 39.73 6.12 1.96
CA LYS A 279 38.60 6.70 2.70
C LYS A 279 39.05 7.49 3.93
N ALA A 280 40.02 6.97 4.68
CA ALA A 280 40.60 7.68 5.82
C ALA A 280 41.34 8.95 5.38
N ALA A 281 42.15 8.86 4.32
CA ALA A 281 42.88 9.99 3.77
C ALA A 281 41.96 11.09 3.21
N MET A 282 40.87 10.74 2.50
CA MET A 282 39.87 11.70 2.05
C MET A 282 39.16 12.38 3.21
N LYS A 283 38.85 11.64 4.28
CA LYS A 283 38.20 12.19 5.47
C LYS A 283 39.10 13.19 6.21
N SER A 284 40.40 12.91 6.29
CA SER A 284 41.40 13.82 6.85
C SER A 284 41.59 15.08 5.99
N LYS A 285 41.70 14.94 4.66
CA LYS A 285 41.79 16.08 3.74
C LYS A 285 40.54 16.97 3.74
N LYS A 286 39.35 16.39 3.96
CA LYS A 286 38.09 17.14 4.07
C LYS A 286 37.96 17.89 5.40
N ALA A 287 38.73 17.49 6.43
CA ALA A 287 38.79 18.17 7.72
C ALA A 287 39.81 19.34 7.76
N GLU A 288 40.75 19.40 6.81
CA GLU A 288 41.82 20.42 6.73
C GLU A 288 41.50 21.64 5.83
N LYS A 289 40.39 21.64 5.06
CA LYS A 289 39.93 22.85 4.35
C LYS A 289 39.30 23.85 5.34
N PRO A 290 39.58 25.17 5.25
CA PRO A 290 38.90 26.16 6.08
C PRO A 290 37.41 26.13 5.76
N THR A 291 36.60 25.87 6.79
CA THR A 291 35.15 25.94 6.70
C THR A 291 34.73 27.41 6.71
N THR A 292 34.49 27.97 5.52
CA THR A 292 33.55 29.09 5.41
C THR A 292 32.17 28.58 5.82
N GLU A 293 31.70 29.11 6.94
CA GLU A 293 30.37 28.98 7.53
C GLU A 293 29.79 27.57 7.66
N LYS A 294 29.96 26.99 8.86
CA LYS A 294 28.99 26.05 9.41
C LYS A 294 27.60 26.71 9.39
N PRO A 295 26.54 26.07 8.87
CA PRO A 295 25.21 26.38 9.34
C PRO A 295 25.21 26.10 10.85
N ALA A 296 24.74 27.07 11.63
CA ALA A 296 24.64 26.97 13.07
C ALA A 296 24.01 25.62 13.47
N LYS A 297 24.60 24.97 14.48
CA LYS A 297 23.93 23.89 15.22
C LYS A 297 22.51 24.37 15.53
N ALA A 298 21.52 23.64 15.03
CA ALA A 298 20.16 23.77 15.55
C ALA A 298 20.23 23.73 17.09
N PRO A 299 19.54 24.64 17.79
CA PRO A 299 19.66 24.75 19.22
C PRO A 299 19.21 23.45 19.89
N ALA A 300 19.80 23.17 21.05
CA ALA A 300 19.35 22.11 21.93
C ALA A 300 17.83 22.23 22.15
N LYS A 301 17.14 21.07 22.12
CA LYS A 301 15.72 20.93 22.46
C LYS A 301 15.37 21.83 23.65
N PRO A 302 14.32 22.68 23.57
CA PRO A 302 13.72 23.18 24.80
C PRO A 302 13.24 21.97 25.59
N ALA A 303 13.51 21.96 26.89
CA ALA A 303 12.86 21.04 27.80
C ALA A 303 11.35 21.07 27.54
N ALA A 304 10.75 19.88 27.45
CA ALA A 304 9.31 19.74 27.28
C ALA A 304 8.60 20.57 28.36
N ALA A 305 8.02 21.70 27.94
CA ALA A 305 7.01 22.36 28.74
C ALA A 305 5.87 21.35 28.89
N LYS A 306 5.52 21.03 30.14
CA LYS A 306 4.32 20.27 30.46
C LYS A 306 3.12 21.01 29.88
N ILE A 307 2.61 20.53 28.75
CA ILE A 307 1.28 20.93 28.28
C ILE A 307 0.32 20.18 29.20
N SER A 308 -0.21 20.91 30.20
CA SER A 308 -1.38 20.48 30.93
C SER A 308 -2.49 20.20 29.93
N ALA A 309 -3.15 19.04 30.05
CA ALA A 309 -4.38 18.71 29.34
C ALA A 309 -5.44 19.79 29.63
N GLY A 310 -5.49 20.80 28.75
CA GLY A 310 -6.61 21.71 28.59
C GLY A 310 -7.36 21.33 27.32
N PRO A 311 -8.63 21.75 27.18
CA PRO A 311 -9.43 21.45 25.99
C PRO A 311 -8.73 21.97 24.73
N VAL A 312 -8.68 21.14 23.69
CA VAL A 312 -8.10 21.45 22.38
C VAL A 312 -8.82 22.68 21.79
N PRO A 313 -8.11 23.67 21.23
CA PRO A 313 -8.76 24.85 20.67
C PRO A 313 -9.59 24.47 19.43
N GLN A 314 -10.85 24.90 19.40
CA GLN A 314 -11.69 24.82 18.20
C GLN A 314 -11.02 25.61 17.07
N LEU A 315 -10.75 24.94 15.93
CA LEU A 315 -10.42 25.64 14.70
C LEU A 315 -11.63 26.50 14.26
N PRO A 316 -11.41 27.68 13.66
CA PRO A 316 -12.51 28.56 13.29
C PRO A 316 -13.40 27.85 12.27
N ILE A 317 -14.64 27.54 12.67
CA ILE A 317 -15.67 27.00 11.79
C ILE A 317 -15.93 28.06 10.71
N GLY A 318 -15.57 27.76 9.47
CA GLY A 318 -15.98 28.57 8.32
C GLY A 318 -17.51 28.69 8.30
N LYS A 319 -18.05 29.72 7.63
CA LYS A 319 -19.49 30.08 7.65
C LYS A 319 -20.48 28.97 7.24
N GLY A 320 -20.04 27.77 6.84
CA GLY A 320 -20.84 26.63 6.35
C GLY A 320 -21.12 25.49 7.36
N GLY A 321 -20.75 25.64 8.64
CA GLY A 321 -20.85 24.56 9.63
C GLY A 321 -19.68 23.57 9.53
N GLU A 322 -19.68 22.55 10.39
CA GLU A 322 -18.57 21.61 10.51
C GLU A 322 -18.49 20.63 9.33
N ASN A 323 -17.29 20.41 8.80
CA ASN A 323 -17.04 19.51 7.67
C ASN A 323 -17.15 18.04 8.11
N LEU A 324 -17.70 17.17 7.25
CA LEU A 324 -17.89 15.75 7.58
C LEU A 324 -16.56 14.99 7.70
N THR A 325 -15.55 15.36 6.91
CA THR A 325 -14.20 14.76 7.00
C THR A 325 -13.55 15.06 8.35
N ASP A 326 -13.68 16.30 8.85
CA ASP A 326 -13.17 16.70 10.17
C ASP A 326 -13.84 15.90 11.31
N LEU A 327 -15.12 15.58 11.15
CA LEU A 327 -15.86 14.73 12.10
C LEU A 327 -15.37 13.28 12.06
N ALA A 328 -15.19 12.72 10.86
CA ALA A 328 -14.70 11.35 10.72
C ALA A 328 -13.31 11.20 11.35
N ASP A 329 -12.39 12.13 11.04
CA ASP A 329 -11.03 12.09 11.57
C ASP A 329 -11.02 12.24 13.11
N ARG A 330 -11.91 13.07 13.67
CA ARG A 330 -12.04 13.24 15.12
C ARG A 330 -12.57 12.01 15.83
N TYR A 331 -13.58 11.37 15.26
CA TYR A 331 -14.18 10.16 15.84
C TYR A 331 -13.37 8.89 15.51
N GLY A 332 -12.30 9.00 14.72
CA GLY A 332 -11.51 7.85 14.30
C GLY A 332 -12.23 6.94 13.31
N SER A 333 -13.22 7.47 12.58
CA SER A 333 -13.86 6.73 11.49
C SER A 333 -12.94 6.70 10.28
N ASP A 334 -12.85 5.53 9.68
CA ASP A 334 -11.97 5.25 8.56
C ASP A 334 -12.51 5.78 7.20
N LYS A 335 -13.72 6.36 7.24
CA LYS A 335 -14.36 7.16 6.18
C LYS A 335 -13.66 8.52 5.96
N GLY A 336 -12.82 8.94 6.92
CA GLY A 336 -12.12 10.22 6.94
C GLY A 336 -10.97 10.36 5.93
N SER A 337 -10.15 11.39 6.13
CA SER A 337 -9.09 11.77 5.19
C SER A 337 -7.92 10.78 5.18
N THR A 338 -7.74 10.06 6.28
CA THR A 338 -6.56 9.22 6.54
C THR A 338 -6.60 7.87 5.82
N LYS A 339 -7.78 7.36 5.48
CA LYS A 339 -7.91 6.01 4.89
C LYS A 339 -8.71 6.01 3.58
N HIS A 340 -10.05 6.08 3.65
CA HIS A 340 -10.89 5.84 2.48
C HIS A 340 -11.37 7.10 1.74
N ARG A 341 -11.46 8.25 2.42
CA ARG A 341 -11.96 9.53 1.88
C ARG A 341 -13.42 9.53 1.43
N TYR A 342 -14.23 8.56 1.85
CA TYR A 342 -15.68 8.50 1.56
C TYR A 342 -16.43 9.78 1.95
N THR A 343 -15.98 10.42 3.03
CA THR A 343 -16.57 11.65 3.57
C THR A 343 -16.61 12.80 2.58
N GLU A 344 -15.73 12.85 1.58
CA GLU A 344 -15.75 13.89 0.55
C GLU A 344 -16.99 13.76 -0.34
N LEU A 345 -17.27 12.54 -0.81
CA LEU A 345 -18.49 12.21 -1.55
C LEU A 345 -19.73 12.37 -0.66
N TYR A 346 -19.69 11.86 0.57
CA TYR A 346 -20.82 11.97 1.50
C TYR A 346 -21.14 13.40 1.87
N HIS A 347 -20.14 14.26 2.02
CA HIS A 347 -20.39 15.66 2.30
C HIS A 347 -21.19 16.30 1.15
N MET A 348 -20.80 16.03 -0.10
CA MET A 348 -21.53 16.55 -1.27
C MET A 348 -22.96 16.02 -1.36
N LEU A 349 -23.15 14.73 -1.11
CA LEU A 349 -24.45 14.07 -1.29
C LEU A 349 -25.41 14.28 -0.11
N PHE A 350 -24.89 14.28 1.12
CA PHE A 350 -25.71 14.22 2.32
C PHE A 350 -25.94 15.60 2.96
N HIS A 351 -25.13 16.61 2.61
CA HIS A 351 -25.31 17.97 3.14
C HIS A 351 -26.73 18.53 2.96
N PRO A 352 -27.46 18.30 1.84
CA PRO A 352 -28.85 18.74 1.70
C PRO A 352 -29.82 18.15 2.73
N TYR A 353 -29.47 17.03 3.37
CA TYR A 353 -30.29 16.32 4.36
C TYR A 353 -29.89 16.66 5.81
N ARG A 354 -28.76 17.35 6.02
CA ARG A 354 -28.17 17.60 7.35
C ARG A 354 -29.18 18.10 8.40
N GLY A 355 -30.02 19.07 8.02
CA GLY A 355 -31.01 19.68 8.91
C GLY A 355 -32.41 19.05 8.90
N ARG A 356 -32.60 17.93 8.20
CA ARG A 356 -33.90 17.27 8.00
C ARG A 356 -34.11 16.15 9.03
N LYS A 357 -35.38 15.85 9.32
CA LYS A 357 -35.76 14.69 10.12
C LYS A 357 -35.86 13.49 9.18
N ILE A 358 -34.82 12.66 9.16
CA ILE A 358 -34.72 11.48 8.30
C ILE A 358 -34.43 10.25 9.16
N ASN A 359 -34.71 9.07 8.61
CA ASN A 359 -34.12 7.84 9.10
C ASN A 359 -32.88 7.53 8.26
N PHE A 360 -31.75 7.33 8.93
CA PHE A 360 -30.46 6.99 8.31
C PHE A 360 -30.08 5.59 8.78
N LEU A 361 -29.71 4.70 7.85
CA LEU A 361 -29.32 3.33 8.16
C LEU A 361 -27.86 3.10 7.77
N GLU A 362 -27.05 2.59 8.70
CA GLU A 362 -25.71 2.06 8.45
C GLU A 362 -25.69 0.56 8.78
N MET A 363 -25.09 -0.25 7.90
CA MET A 363 -24.77 -1.66 8.14
C MET A 363 -23.26 -1.79 8.31
N GLY A 364 -22.82 -2.53 9.34
CA GLY A 364 -21.42 -2.60 9.76
C GLY A 364 -21.04 -1.41 10.64
N LEU A 365 -20.81 -1.66 11.94
CA LEU A 365 -20.70 -0.59 12.94
C LEU A 365 -19.29 -0.44 13.53
N LEU A 366 -18.43 -1.45 13.33
CA LEU A 366 -17.04 -1.42 13.77
C LEU A 366 -16.19 -2.41 12.97
N ILE A 367 -15.02 -1.97 12.51
CA ILE A 367 -14.01 -2.84 11.88
C ILE A 367 -13.54 -3.98 12.80
N GLY A 368 -13.01 -5.06 12.22
CA GLY A 368 -12.34 -6.13 12.97
C GLY A 368 -13.27 -7.29 13.34
N GLY A 369 -14.33 -7.49 12.56
CA GLY A 369 -15.35 -8.49 12.79
C GLY A 369 -15.05 -9.82 12.11
N PRO A 370 -16.09 -10.65 11.92
CA PRO A 370 -16.02 -11.93 11.23
C PRO A 370 -15.41 -11.92 9.81
N GLU A 371 -15.48 -10.79 9.11
CA GLU A 371 -14.79 -10.56 7.85
C GLU A 371 -13.26 -10.67 7.97
N HIS A 372 -12.72 -10.54 9.19
CA HIS A 372 -11.31 -10.76 9.53
C HIS A 372 -11.05 -12.08 10.27
N GLY A 373 -12.02 -12.99 10.32
CA GLY A 373 -11.91 -14.29 10.99
C GLY A 373 -12.07 -14.24 12.51
N ILE A 374 -12.60 -13.14 13.04
CA ILE A 374 -12.93 -12.98 14.48
C ILE A 374 -14.36 -13.45 14.73
N ASP A 375 -14.66 -14.03 15.89
CA ASP A 375 -16.01 -14.52 16.18
C ASP A 375 -17.05 -13.37 16.18
N LYS A 376 -18.27 -13.65 15.71
CA LYS A 376 -19.36 -12.65 15.69
C LYS A 376 -19.76 -12.20 17.10
N ASP A 377 -19.55 -13.05 18.10
CA ASP A 377 -19.80 -12.75 19.52
C ASP A 377 -18.61 -12.03 20.18
N ARG A 378 -17.73 -11.40 19.39
CA ARG A 378 -16.65 -10.52 19.88
C ARG A 378 -17.19 -9.43 20.79
N GLU A 379 -16.34 -9.01 21.73
CA GLU A 379 -16.57 -7.79 22.50
C GLU A 379 -16.42 -6.57 21.57
N THR A 380 -17.49 -5.78 21.47
CA THR A 380 -17.48 -4.52 20.73
C THR A 380 -17.29 -3.37 21.73
N THR A 381 -16.33 -2.49 21.46
CA THR A 381 -15.92 -1.45 22.41
C THR A 381 -16.11 -0.03 21.88
N ASP A 382 -16.43 0.10 20.59
CA ASP A 382 -16.56 1.40 19.95
C ASP A 382 -17.58 1.42 18.79
N VAL A 383 -18.03 2.61 18.38
CA VAL A 383 -18.99 2.86 17.27
C VAL A 383 -18.71 4.21 16.57
N PRO A 384 -17.53 4.39 15.97
CA PRO A 384 -17.05 5.71 15.54
C PRO A 384 -17.94 6.38 14.49
N SER A 385 -18.40 5.64 13.47
CA SER A 385 -19.26 6.16 12.41
C SER A 385 -20.63 6.60 12.94
N ILE A 386 -21.24 5.82 13.84
CA ILE A 386 -22.54 6.19 14.44
C ILE A 386 -22.45 7.49 15.24
N ARG A 387 -21.36 7.71 16.00
CA ARG A 387 -21.17 8.99 16.71
C ARG A 387 -21.00 10.15 15.73
N MET A 388 -20.24 9.94 14.66
CA MET A 388 -20.11 10.89 13.57
C MET A 388 -21.47 11.23 12.94
N TRP A 389 -22.32 10.23 12.64
CA TRP A 389 -23.64 10.45 12.04
C TRP A 389 -24.60 11.17 12.98
N LEU A 390 -24.58 10.84 14.27
CA LEU A 390 -25.38 11.53 15.29
C LEU A 390 -25.04 13.02 15.38
N GLU A 391 -23.77 13.41 15.25
CA GLU A 391 -23.35 14.81 15.24
C GLU A 391 -23.62 15.49 13.88
N TYR A 392 -23.36 14.79 12.78
CA TYR A 392 -23.56 15.36 11.44
C TYR A 392 -25.03 15.64 11.15
N PHE A 393 -25.94 14.72 11.51
CA PHE A 393 -27.39 14.84 11.32
C PHE A 393 -28.12 15.10 12.65
N PRO A 394 -28.21 16.35 13.13
CA PRO A 394 -28.77 16.67 14.45
C PRO A 394 -30.25 16.32 14.63
N LYS A 395 -30.99 16.06 13.54
CA LYS A 395 -32.42 15.71 13.58
C LYS A 395 -32.75 14.31 13.04
N ALA A 396 -31.74 13.56 12.59
CA ALA A 396 -31.98 12.20 12.11
C ALA A 396 -32.14 11.22 13.27
N HIS A 397 -32.90 10.16 13.01
CA HIS A 397 -32.83 8.92 13.77
C HIS A 397 -31.91 7.96 13.02
N ILE A 398 -30.89 7.47 13.70
CA ILE A 398 -29.87 6.60 13.13
C ILE A 398 -30.20 5.14 13.49
N HIS A 399 -30.15 4.27 12.51
CA HIS A 399 -30.30 2.82 12.67
C HIS A 399 -28.97 2.15 12.33
N GLY A 400 -28.57 1.18 13.15
CA GLY A 400 -27.36 0.41 12.94
C GLY A 400 -27.66 -1.08 12.86
N LEU A 401 -27.19 -1.74 11.81
CA LEU A 401 -27.28 -3.20 11.62
C LEU A 401 -25.90 -3.84 11.71
N ASP A 402 -25.75 -4.84 12.57
CA ASP A 402 -24.51 -5.61 12.67
C ASP A 402 -24.79 -7.03 13.19
N VAL A 403 -23.91 -7.97 12.84
CA VAL A 403 -23.97 -9.35 13.33
C VAL A 403 -23.44 -9.47 14.75
N SER A 404 -22.46 -8.62 15.11
CA SER A 404 -21.94 -8.47 16.47
C SER A 404 -22.89 -7.65 17.34
N ASP A 405 -22.86 -7.88 18.64
CA ASP A 405 -23.75 -7.15 19.56
C ASP A 405 -23.22 -5.73 19.84
N PHE A 406 -24.06 -4.72 19.59
CA PHE A 406 -23.81 -3.32 19.95
C PHE A 406 -24.87 -2.78 20.93
N SER A 407 -25.60 -3.67 21.59
CA SER A 407 -26.68 -3.30 22.51
C SER A 407 -26.23 -2.42 23.68
N TRP A 408 -24.93 -2.39 24.00
CA TRP A 408 -24.35 -1.54 25.04
C TRP A 408 -24.39 -0.05 24.69
N PHE A 409 -24.38 0.33 23.40
CA PHE A 409 -24.39 1.73 23.00
C PHE A 409 -25.83 2.27 23.02
N LYS A 410 -26.12 3.18 23.95
CA LYS A 410 -27.45 3.77 24.13
C LYS A 410 -27.45 5.25 23.75
N ASN A 411 -28.34 5.64 22.84
CA ASN A 411 -28.63 7.02 22.49
C ASN A 411 -30.12 7.15 22.11
N GLU A 412 -30.77 8.26 22.47
CA GLU A 412 -32.19 8.49 22.16
C GLU A 412 -32.52 8.54 20.66
N ARG A 413 -31.53 8.84 19.81
CA ARG A 413 -31.64 8.92 18.35
C ARG A 413 -30.97 7.75 17.64
N PHE A 414 -30.65 6.66 18.36
CA PHE A 414 -30.02 5.48 17.78
C PHE A 414 -30.78 4.20 18.13
N THR A 415 -31.05 3.38 17.12
CA THR A 415 -31.58 2.02 17.29
C THR A 415 -30.63 1.00 16.68
N PHE A 416 -30.18 0.05 17.49
CA PHE A 416 -29.40 -1.10 17.02
C PHE A 416 -30.31 -2.28 16.70
N HIS A 417 -30.08 -2.92 15.56
CA HIS A 417 -30.70 -4.20 15.17
C HIS A 417 -29.60 -5.23 14.92
N ARG A 418 -29.62 -6.34 15.66
CA ARG A 418 -28.69 -7.44 15.42
C ARG A 418 -29.14 -8.23 14.21
N CYS A 419 -28.31 -8.29 13.17
CA CYS A 419 -28.67 -8.85 11.88
C CYS A 419 -27.44 -9.44 11.17
N ASP A 420 -27.59 -10.65 10.62
CA ASP A 420 -26.60 -11.28 9.74
C ASP A 420 -26.91 -10.97 8.27
N MET A 421 -25.95 -10.38 7.53
CA MET A 421 -26.14 -10.01 6.12
C MET A 421 -26.10 -11.20 5.15
N ASP A 422 -25.73 -12.41 5.58
CA ASP A 422 -25.96 -13.62 4.77
C ASP A 422 -27.43 -14.10 4.89
N ASN A 423 -28.16 -13.65 5.92
CA ASN A 423 -29.53 -14.10 6.18
C ASN A 423 -30.57 -13.09 5.70
N ARG A 424 -31.03 -13.23 4.45
CA ARG A 424 -32.06 -12.35 3.85
C ARG A 424 -33.29 -12.16 4.74
N ALA A 425 -33.76 -13.20 5.44
CA ALA A 425 -34.93 -13.08 6.31
C ALA A 425 -34.69 -12.24 7.57
N GLU A 426 -33.46 -12.18 8.08
CA GLU A 426 -33.09 -11.23 9.14
C GLU A 426 -33.08 -9.80 8.62
N ILE A 427 -32.52 -9.57 7.43
CA ILE A 427 -32.48 -8.26 6.78
C ILE A 427 -33.90 -7.74 6.55
N THR A 428 -34.80 -8.57 6.00
CA THR A 428 -36.22 -8.21 5.79
C THR A 428 -36.89 -7.81 7.10
N ARG A 429 -36.69 -8.56 8.19
CA ARG A 429 -37.27 -8.21 9.50
C ARG A 429 -36.71 -6.89 10.03
N ALA A 430 -35.40 -6.69 9.94
CA ALA A 430 -34.77 -5.47 10.42
C ALA A 430 -35.26 -4.23 9.66
N ILE A 431 -35.36 -4.28 8.33
CA ILE A 431 -35.84 -3.13 7.54
C ILE A 431 -37.34 -2.85 7.75
N GLU A 432 -38.14 -3.87 8.06
CA GLU A 432 -39.56 -3.70 8.38
C GLU A 432 -39.82 -3.01 9.73
N GLU A 433 -38.90 -3.12 10.68
CA GLU A 433 -38.96 -2.41 11.96
C GLU A 433 -38.61 -0.91 11.82
N ILE A 434 -37.93 -0.52 10.75
CA ILE A 434 -37.52 0.87 10.51
C ILE A 434 -38.68 1.64 9.88
N THR A 435 -39.43 2.35 10.72
CA THR A 435 -40.56 3.18 10.31
C THR A 435 -40.42 4.62 10.83
N PRO A 436 -40.54 5.66 9.98
CA PRO A 436 -40.66 5.62 8.52
C PRO A 436 -39.47 4.93 7.81
N ALA A 437 -39.61 4.65 6.51
CA ALA A 437 -38.52 4.07 5.72
C ALA A 437 -37.24 4.95 5.77
N PRO A 438 -36.03 4.35 5.66
CA PRO A 438 -34.80 5.13 5.55
C PRO A 438 -34.79 6.05 4.34
N THR A 439 -34.22 7.24 4.50
CA THR A 439 -33.91 8.18 3.42
C THR A 439 -32.51 7.94 2.85
N ILE A 440 -31.56 7.52 3.71
CA ILE A 440 -30.18 7.21 3.34
C ILE A 440 -29.78 5.88 3.96
N VAL A 441 -29.15 5.01 3.16
CA VAL A 441 -28.59 3.72 3.57
C VAL A 441 -27.11 3.68 3.19
N VAL A 442 -26.26 3.21 4.11
CA VAL A 442 -24.84 2.92 3.88
C VAL A 442 -24.58 1.45 4.23
N ASP A 443 -24.11 0.68 3.25
CA ASP A 443 -23.62 -0.69 3.41
C ASP A 443 -22.09 -0.67 3.55
N ASP A 444 -21.63 -0.84 4.79
CA ASP A 444 -20.22 -0.96 5.17
C ASP A 444 -20.01 -2.22 6.05
N ALA A 445 -20.75 -3.29 5.73
CA ALA A 445 -20.74 -4.52 6.52
C ALA A 445 -19.52 -5.42 6.18
N SER A 446 -19.73 -6.71 5.87
CA SER A 446 -18.61 -7.64 5.66
C SER A 446 -17.85 -7.42 4.34
N HIS A 447 -18.41 -6.64 3.42
CA HIS A 447 -17.95 -6.45 2.04
C HIS A 447 -17.96 -7.73 1.17
N ALA A 448 -18.43 -8.86 1.68
CA ALA A 448 -18.64 -10.07 0.87
C ALA A 448 -19.71 -9.79 -0.19
N SER A 449 -19.47 -10.18 -1.44
CA SER A 449 -20.31 -9.76 -2.57
C SER A 449 -21.76 -10.17 -2.38
N HIS A 450 -21.99 -11.41 -1.95
CA HIS A 450 -23.35 -11.90 -1.69
C HIS A 450 -24.04 -11.23 -0.50
N HIS A 451 -23.31 -10.79 0.54
CA HIS A 451 -23.91 -10.07 1.65
C HIS A 451 -24.42 -8.69 1.18
N GLN A 452 -23.59 -7.96 0.45
CA GLN A 452 -23.98 -6.66 -0.14
C GLN A 452 -25.16 -6.81 -1.11
N GLN A 453 -25.15 -7.89 -1.90
CA GLN A 453 -26.25 -8.17 -2.83
C GLN A 453 -27.56 -8.53 -2.11
N ASN A 454 -27.50 -9.38 -1.08
CA ASN A 454 -28.63 -9.70 -0.22
C ASN A 454 -29.21 -8.43 0.43
N ALA A 455 -28.35 -7.61 1.03
CA ALA A 455 -28.73 -6.36 1.67
C ALA A 455 -29.40 -5.40 0.69
N PHE A 456 -28.85 -5.24 -0.51
CA PHE A 456 -29.45 -4.39 -1.55
C PHE A 456 -30.83 -4.88 -1.97
N LEU A 457 -30.97 -6.19 -2.26
CA LEU A 457 -32.24 -6.78 -2.70
C LEU A 457 -33.37 -6.64 -1.67
N GLU A 458 -33.05 -6.70 -0.37
CA GLU A 458 -34.06 -6.60 0.70
C GLU A 458 -34.36 -5.15 1.12
N ILE A 459 -33.35 -4.28 1.15
CA ILE A 459 -33.48 -2.92 1.70
C ILE A 459 -33.87 -1.90 0.62
N PHE A 460 -33.32 -1.99 -0.59
CA PHE A 460 -33.57 -1.01 -1.65
C PHE A 460 -35.06 -0.86 -2.00
N PRO A 461 -35.89 -1.92 -2.05
CA PRO A 461 -37.33 -1.79 -2.28
C PRO A 461 -38.07 -1.00 -1.19
N ARG A 462 -37.54 -0.98 0.03
CA ARG A 462 -38.12 -0.27 1.19
C ARG A 462 -37.62 1.17 1.34
N LEU A 463 -36.48 1.53 0.74
CA LEU A 463 -35.92 2.87 0.77
C LEU A 463 -36.95 3.93 0.31
N GLU A 464 -36.93 5.12 0.92
CA GLU A 464 -37.77 6.25 0.50
C GLU A 464 -37.51 6.63 -0.97
N SER A 465 -38.55 7.05 -1.70
CA SER A 465 -38.41 7.60 -3.05
C SER A 465 -37.53 8.86 -3.03
N GLY A 466 -36.56 8.97 -3.94
CA GLY A 466 -35.52 9.99 -3.89
C GLY A 466 -34.44 9.77 -2.82
N GLY A 467 -34.44 8.61 -2.15
CA GLY A 467 -33.42 8.21 -1.19
C GLY A 467 -32.12 7.74 -1.85
N LEU A 468 -31.08 7.62 -1.04
CA LEU A 468 -29.74 7.18 -1.46
C LEU A 468 -29.38 5.85 -0.80
N TYR A 469 -28.85 4.93 -1.59
CA TYR A 469 -28.22 3.69 -1.12
C TYR A 469 -26.75 3.72 -1.52
N VAL A 470 -25.86 3.57 -0.55
CA VAL A 470 -24.41 3.55 -0.74
C VAL A 470 -23.85 2.19 -0.37
N ILE A 471 -22.92 1.68 -1.18
CA ILE A 471 -22.16 0.45 -0.89
C ILE A 471 -20.68 0.79 -0.84
N GLU A 472 -20.05 0.63 0.31
CA GLU A 472 -18.61 0.82 0.54
C GLU A 472 -17.78 -0.42 0.17
N ASP A 473 -16.47 -0.21 0.08
CA ASP A 473 -15.43 -1.24 -0.05
C ASP A 473 -15.63 -2.30 -1.15
N LEU A 474 -16.10 -1.86 -2.33
CA LEU A 474 -16.27 -2.70 -3.52
C LEU A 474 -14.98 -3.37 -4.04
N ARG A 475 -13.81 -2.90 -3.59
CA ARG A 475 -12.49 -3.37 -4.05
C ARG A 475 -11.97 -4.62 -3.34
N TRP A 476 -12.53 -4.97 -2.18
CA TRP A 476 -12.01 -6.07 -1.37
C TRP A 476 -13.15 -6.94 -0.86
N GLN A 477 -12.94 -8.26 -0.94
CA GLN A 477 -13.89 -9.24 -0.44
C GLN A 477 -13.16 -10.17 0.54
N PRO A 478 -13.71 -10.42 1.74
CA PRO A 478 -13.11 -11.33 2.72
C PRO A 478 -13.13 -12.78 2.23
N GLU A 479 -11.97 -13.46 2.24
CA GLU A 479 -11.87 -14.87 1.85
C GLU A 479 -12.76 -15.79 2.72
N THR A 480 -12.95 -15.45 3.99
CA THR A 480 -13.77 -16.22 4.94
C THR A 480 -15.24 -16.26 4.60
N TYR A 481 -15.76 -15.25 3.89
CA TYR A 481 -17.17 -15.18 3.50
C TYR A 481 -17.37 -15.33 1.99
N GLU A 482 -16.41 -14.91 1.17
CA GLU A 482 -16.64 -14.76 -0.25
C GLU A 482 -16.93 -16.11 -0.94
N LYS A 483 -18.09 -16.21 -1.59
CA LYS A 483 -18.48 -17.38 -2.37
C LYS A 483 -17.62 -17.47 -3.65
N PRO A 484 -16.89 -18.57 -3.90
CA PRO A 484 -16.08 -18.71 -5.11
C PRO A 484 -16.93 -18.57 -6.39
N GLY A 485 -16.44 -17.80 -7.36
CA GLY A 485 -17.10 -17.64 -8.67
C GLY A 485 -18.34 -16.74 -8.68
N ILE A 486 -18.71 -16.13 -7.54
CA ILE A 486 -19.79 -15.15 -7.53
C ILE A 486 -19.39 -13.88 -8.30
N THR A 487 -20.34 -13.28 -9.01
CA THR A 487 -20.14 -11.95 -9.59
C THR A 487 -19.94 -10.94 -8.46
N LYS A 488 -18.84 -10.19 -8.52
CA LYS A 488 -18.54 -9.14 -7.54
C LYS A 488 -19.57 -8.02 -7.63
N THR A 489 -19.95 -7.43 -6.49
CA THR A 489 -20.91 -6.32 -6.43
C THR A 489 -20.49 -5.15 -7.33
N ALA A 490 -19.18 -4.84 -7.39
CA ALA A 490 -18.65 -3.83 -8.31
C ALA A 490 -19.00 -4.14 -9.79
N ALA A 491 -18.72 -5.38 -10.22
CA ALA A 491 -18.98 -5.83 -11.59
C ALA A 491 -20.48 -5.85 -11.90
N LEU A 492 -21.30 -6.23 -10.93
CA LEU A 492 -22.76 -6.21 -11.03
C LEU A 492 -23.27 -4.79 -11.31
N PHE A 493 -22.88 -3.79 -10.51
CA PHE A 493 -23.31 -2.41 -10.75
C PHE A 493 -22.69 -1.78 -12.01
N ARG A 494 -21.45 -2.16 -12.39
CA ARG A 494 -20.84 -1.78 -13.66
C ARG A 494 -21.66 -2.27 -14.86
N SER A 495 -22.14 -3.51 -14.83
CA SER A 495 -22.99 -4.05 -15.91
C SER A 495 -24.27 -3.22 -16.12
N TRP A 496 -24.90 -2.76 -15.03
CA TRP A 496 -26.06 -1.87 -15.13
C TRP A 496 -25.70 -0.47 -15.65
N LEU A 497 -24.54 0.08 -15.29
CA LEU A 497 -24.07 1.35 -15.84
C LEU A 497 -23.85 1.28 -17.35
N ASP A 498 -23.26 0.18 -17.82
CA ASP A 498 -22.88 0.00 -19.21
C ASP A 498 -24.06 -0.41 -20.10
N HIS A 499 -24.99 -1.20 -19.55
CA HIS A 499 -26.03 -1.86 -20.35
C HIS A 499 -27.46 -1.59 -19.88
N ARG A 500 -27.65 -0.94 -18.73
CA ARG A 500 -28.94 -0.79 -18.03
C ARG A 500 -29.62 -2.12 -17.68
N GLU A 501 -28.82 -3.18 -17.60
CA GLU A 501 -29.21 -4.53 -17.26
C GLU A 501 -28.16 -5.13 -16.33
N PHE A 502 -28.58 -5.72 -15.23
CA PHE A 502 -27.71 -6.39 -14.29
C PHE A 502 -27.32 -7.78 -14.82
N GLN A 503 -26.02 -8.04 -14.87
CA GLN A 503 -25.45 -9.33 -15.23
C GLN A 503 -24.84 -9.99 -14.00
N HIS A 504 -25.19 -11.25 -13.77
CA HIS A 504 -24.75 -12.04 -12.63
C HIS A 504 -24.47 -13.48 -13.05
N SER A 505 -23.52 -14.16 -12.39
CA SER A 505 -23.16 -15.56 -12.68
C SER A 505 -24.30 -16.54 -12.34
N ASP A 506 -25.17 -16.15 -11.42
CA ASP A 506 -26.47 -16.77 -11.15
C ASP A 506 -27.61 -15.99 -11.85
N PRO A 507 -28.30 -16.58 -12.84
CA PRO A 507 -29.41 -15.94 -13.55
C PRO A 507 -30.63 -15.59 -12.68
N ALA A 508 -30.87 -16.31 -11.58
CA ALA A 508 -31.99 -16.01 -10.69
C ALA A 508 -31.74 -14.69 -9.94
N ILE A 509 -30.52 -14.50 -9.45
CA ILE A 509 -30.09 -13.24 -8.81
C ILE A 509 -30.08 -12.10 -9.82
N ALA A 510 -29.62 -12.33 -11.06
CA ALA A 510 -29.74 -11.33 -12.12
C ALA A 510 -31.19 -10.88 -12.33
N ALA A 511 -32.14 -11.82 -12.35
CA ALA A 511 -33.56 -11.52 -12.52
C ALA A 511 -34.12 -10.69 -11.35
N GLU A 512 -33.75 -10.99 -10.10
CA GLU A 512 -34.15 -10.20 -8.93
C GLU A 512 -33.63 -8.76 -9.01
N PHE A 513 -32.35 -8.57 -9.36
CA PHE A 513 -31.77 -7.23 -9.54
C PHE A 513 -32.43 -6.46 -10.70
N ASN A 514 -32.69 -7.14 -11.82
CA ASN A 514 -33.34 -6.53 -12.98
C ASN A 514 -34.80 -6.15 -12.68
N ALA A 515 -35.48 -6.82 -11.75
CA ALA A 515 -36.80 -6.41 -11.28
C ALA A 515 -36.76 -5.05 -10.56
N LEU A 516 -35.63 -4.70 -9.92
CA LEU A 516 -35.42 -3.41 -9.23
C LEU A 516 -34.88 -2.31 -10.16
N ALA A 517 -34.33 -2.66 -11.33
CA ALA A 517 -33.75 -1.68 -12.27
C ALA A 517 -34.68 -0.50 -12.62
N PRO A 518 -36.02 -0.68 -12.80
CA PRO A 518 -36.93 0.44 -13.05
C PRO A 518 -37.08 1.43 -11.89
N GLU A 519 -36.73 1.03 -10.66
CA GLU A 519 -36.72 1.86 -9.46
C GLU A 519 -35.41 2.66 -9.29
N ILE A 520 -34.39 2.42 -10.11
CA ILE A 520 -33.12 3.13 -10.05
C ILE A 520 -33.15 4.34 -11.00
N SER A 521 -33.03 5.54 -10.46
CA SER A 521 -32.89 6.77 -11.26
C SER A 521 -31.46 7.04 -11.69
N GLY A 522 -30.48 6.67 -10.86
CA GLY A 522 -29.07 6.90 -11.13
C GLY A 522 -28.20 5.97 -10.32
N CYS A 523 -27.04 5.63 -10.87
CA CYS A 523 -25.97 4.93 -10.18
C CYS A 523 -24.65 5.62 -10.58
N ILE A 524 -23.72 5.73 -9.64
CA ILE A 524 -22.31 6.01 -9.91
C ILE A 524 -21.47 4.97 -9.18
N VAL A 525 -20.35 4.58 -9.80
CA VAL A 525 -19.35 3.72 -9.18
C VAL A 525 -18.01 4.44 -9.28
N GLU A 526 -17.49 4.84 -8.12
CA GLU A 526 -16.29 5.65 -8.01
C GLU A 526 -15.08 4.79 -7.61
N PRO A 527 -13.91 5.02 -8.21
CA PRO A 527 -12.69 4.31 -7.88
C PRO A 527 -12.07 4.81 -6.58
N VAL A 528 -11.09 4.07 -6.05
CA VAL A 528 -10.43 4.42 -4.79
C VAL A 528 -9.92 5.86 -4.79
N ARG A 529 -10.35 6.64 -3.77
CA ARG A 529 -10.01 8.06 -3.61
C ARG A 529 -10.32 8.90 -4.84
N TYR A 530 -11.32 8.48 -5.62
CA TYR A 530 -11.75 9.14 -6.86
C TYR A 530 -10.64 9.21 -7.92
N GLN A 531 -9.66 8.29 -7.86
CA GLN A 531 -8.55 8.20 -8.80
C GLN A 531 -8.89 7.26 -9.96
N LYS A 532 -9.08 7.81 -11.17
CA LYS A 532 -9.56 7.12 -12.38
C LYS A 532 -8.93 5.74 -12.68
N LYS A 533 -7.68 5.49 -12.27
CA LYS A 533 -6.95 4.25 -12.56
C LYS A 533 -7.01 3.20 -11.43
N ARG A 534 -7.69 3.48 -10.32
CA ARG A 534 -7.83 2.52 -9.21
C ARG A 534 -9.11 1.70 -9.36
N ARG A 535 -9.17 0.58 -8.61
CA ARG A 535 -10.36 -0.27 -8.51
C ARG A 535 -11.57 0.49 -7.98
N ASP A 536 -12.75 -0.02 -8.29
CA ASP A 536 -14.02 0.48 -7.78
C ASP A 536 -14.06 0.38 -6.25
N GLN A 537 -14.39 1.47 -5.58
CA GLN A 537 -14.39 1.57 -4.13
C GLN A 537 -15.80 1.73 -3.59
N VAL A 538 -16.64 2.57 -4.20
CA VAL A 538 -17.97 2.89 -3.68
C VAL A 538 -18.99 2.97 -4.81
N ALA A 539 -20.18 2.44 -4.58
CA ALA A 539 -21.34 2.68 -5.43
C ALA A 539 -22.34 3.58 -4.70
N VAL A 540 -22.96 4.51 -5.42
CA VAL A 540 -24.09 5.32 -4.94
C VAL A 540 -25.25 5.14 -5.90
N ILE A 541 -26.36 4.65 -5.37
CA ILE A 541 -27.59 4.36 -6.09
C ILE A 541 -28.68 5.31 -5.60
N HIS A 542 -29.33 6.02 -6.53
CA HIS A 542 -30.44 6.92 -6.24
C HIS A 542 -31.77 6.24 -6.60
N LYS A 543 -32.66 6.12 -5.63
CA LYS A 543 -34.00 5.55 -5.82
C LYS A 543 -34.94 6.54 -6.48
N ARG A 544 -35.79 6.03 -7.37
CA ARG A 544 -36.75 6.79 -8.15
C ARG A 544 -37.90 7.35 -7.33
#